data_AF-A0A8B6EVH8-F1
#
_entry.id   AF-A0A8B6EVH8-F1
#
_cell.length_a   1.000
_cell.length_b   1.000
_cell.length_c   1.000
_cell.angle_alpha   90.00
_cell.angle_beta   90.00
_cell.angle_gamma   90.00
#
_symmetry.space_group_name_H-M   'P 1'
#
loop_
_entity.id
_entity.type
_entity.pdbx_description
1 polymer ?
#
loop_
_entity_poly.entity_id
_entity_poly.type
_entity_poly.pdbx_seq_one_letter_code
_entity_poly.pdbx_strand_id
1 'polypeptide(L)'
;KPDGMIVLSGCGTSGRIAFLIARNFNEVLRNSGREQCFRYLIAGRDKALFTSQEAPEDDPQCGIEMLKEATTGRNRVLFIGITCGLSAPFVAGQLYYCMENINIFTPVLLGFNPCNLARNIKIEKWDKTFLQVVGLLENQVTEHKAYILNPVVGPEQITGSSRMKSGTATKILLETIFVSCIKATENIPSNIEAHLKSYQDLCEVVYKETSSISKLVQLAGDSLKAGGSISYIGWDSLGVMGMIDASECPPTYGASLSDIRGFVDSGYKLLNNQEGDLSPMGKYYRISIEEFQSDVLPSLKESDLVILLMKDESCAVADILSNSTCKKACICFNSEEKIQRDRLDCIVSVDLYSLTTEPLGNQHYKSWAQLYKELSTKWILNAVTTGAHILKGKVYQNIMVDLKVRYENRILRTYLCEIKNIEYKIDTIA
;
A
#
# COMPACT_ATOMS: atom_id res chain seq x y z
N LYS A 1 -8.15 -8.66 24.93
CA LYS A 1 -9.07 -8.26 26.02
C LYS A 1 -10.22 -7.48 25.40
N PRO A 2 -11.44 -7.53 25.95
CA PRO A 2 -12.65 -6.99 25.31
C PRO A 2 -12.55 -5.50 24.91
N ASP A 3 -11.85 -4.69 25.70
CA ASP A 3 -11.78 -3.23 25.45
C ASP A 3 -10.57 -2.79 24.60
N GLY A 4 -9.70 -3.74 24.21
CA GLY A 4 -8.45 -3.45 23.52
C GLY A 4 -8.66 -3.16 22.03
N MET A 5 -8.02 -2.10 21.54
CA MET A 5 -8.05 -1.72 20.12
C MET A 5 -6.63 -1.60 19.54
N ILE A 6 -6.48 -1.96 18.27
CA ILE A 6 -5.27 -1.71 17.49
C ILE A 6 -5.63 -0.68 16.41
N VAL A 7 -4.94 0.46 16.40
CA VAL A 7 -5.12 1.51 15.40
C VAL A 7 -3.86 1.60 14.56
N LEU A 8 -4.00 1.37 13.25
CA LEU A 8 -2.95 1.56 12.26
C LEU A 8 -3.18 2.90 11.55
N SER A 9 -2.19 3.78 11.47
CA SER A 9 -2.37 5.07 10.81
C SER A 9 -1.22 5.45 9.89
N GLY A 10 -1.53 6.11 8.77
CA GLY A 10 -0.52 6.60 7.85
C GLY A 10 -1.09 7.49 6.75
N CYS A 11 -0.20 7.97 5.88
CA CYS A 11 -0.56 8.81 4.74
C CYS A 11 -0.25 8.07 3.43
N GLY A 12 -0.96 8.40 2.34
CA GLY A 12 -0.78 7.76 1.03
C GLY A 12 -0.72 6.22 1.12
N THR A 13 0.35 5.61 0.58
CA THR A 13 0.54 4.16 0.63
C THR A 13 0.50 3.59 2.04
N SER A 14 1.11 4.27 3.02
CA SER A 14 1.15 3.80 4.40
C SER A 14 -0.26 3.70 5.00
N GLY A 15 -1.13 4.67 4.72
CA GLY A 15 -2.53 4.64 5.13
C GLY A 15 -3.34 3.56 4.39
N ARG A 16 -3.07 3.34 3.10
CA ARG A 16 -3.72 2.28 2.31
C ARG A 16 -3.31 0.88 2.75
N ILE A 17 -2.05 0.68 3.15
CA ILE A 17 -1.58 -0.56 3.77
C ILE A 17 -2.21 -0.73 5.15
N ALA A 18 -2.30 0.33 5.97
CA ALA A 18 -3.01 0.29 7.24
C ALA A 18 -4.46 -0.19 7.07
N PHE A 19 -5.16 0.32 6.05
CA PHE A 19 -6.49 -0.14 5.66
C PHE A 19 -6.50 -1.63 5.30
N LEU A 20 -5.63 -2.07 4.39
CA LEU A 20 -5.56 -3.47 3.95
C LEU A 20 -5.30 -4.43 5.12
N ILE A 21 -4.32 -4.12 5.97
CA ILE A 21 -3.97 -4.93 7.14
C ILE A 21 -5.15 -4.97 8.12
N ALA A 22 -5.74 -3.83 8.46
CA ALA A 22 -6.88 -3.79 9.38
C ALA A 22 -8.07 -4.61 8.86
N ARG A 23 -8.39 -4.51 7.56
CA ARG A 23 -9.42 -5.32 6.90
C ARG A 23 -9.10 -6.81 7.02
N ASN A 24 -7.92 -7.22 6.57
CA ASN A 24 -7.54 -8.64 6.49
C ASN A 24 -7.53 -9.30 7.87
N PHE A 25 -6.93 -8.65 8.87
CA PHE A 25 -6.85 -9.23 10.21
C PHE A 25 -8.20 -9.19 10.96
N ASN A 26 -9.07 -8.22 10.69
CA ASN A 26 -10.45 -8.27 11.19
C ASN A 26 -11.24 -9.43 10.55
N GLU A 27 -10.99 -9.74 9.27
CA GLU A 27 -11.59 -10.89 8.62
C GLU A 27 -11.09 -12.22 9.21
N VAL A 28 -9.78 -12.35 9.47
CA VAL A 28 -9.22 -13.51 10.17
C VAL A 28 -9.87 -13.67 11.56
N LEU A 29 -9.96 -12.60 12.35
CA LEU A 29 -10.61 -12.65 13.66
C LEU A 29 -12.08 -13.07 13.56
N ARG A 30 -12.83 -12.48 12.63
CA ARG A 30 -14.24 -12.81 12.38
C ARG A 30 -14.42 -14.28 12.03
N ASN A 31 -13.59 -14.81 11.13
CA ASN A 31 -13.64 -16.21 10.70
C ASN A 31 -13.29 -17.18 11.84
N SER A 32 -12.48 -16.74 12.80
CA SER A 32 -12.19 -17.47 14.04
C SER A 32 -13.18 -17.19 15.19
N GLY A 33 -14.31 -16.51 14.91
CA GLY A 33 -15.35 -16.22 15.92
C GLY A 33 -14.94 -15.19 16.99
N ARG A 34 -13.92 -14.37 16.71
CA ARG A 34 -13.38 -13.36 17.63
C ARG A 34 -13.86 -11.96 17.26
N GLU A 35 -13.92 -11.07 18.24
CA GLU A 35 -14.26 -9.66 18.04
C GLU A 35 -13.19 -8.93 17.23
N GLN A 36 -13.62 -8.08 16.29
CA GLN A 36 -12.76 -7.27 15.45
C GLN A 36 -12.15 -6.09 16.23
N CYS A 37 -10.82 -6.08 16.38
CA CYS A 37 -10.13 -5.06 17.16
C CYS A 37 -9.22 -4.13 16.34
N PHE A 38 -9.09 -4.33 15.03
CA PHE A 38 -8.27 -3.47 14.18
C PHE A 38 -9.08 -2.29 13.64
N ARG A 39 -8.45 -1.11 13.60
CA ARG A 39 -8.93 0.10 12.96
C ARG A 39 -7.81 0.71 12.13
N TYR A 40 -8.17 1.39 11.05
CA TYR A 40 -7.22 2.14 10.23
C TYR A 40 -7.57 3.63 10.26
N LEU A 41 -6.56 4.48 10.08
CA LEU A 41 -6.71 5.91 9.92
C LEU A 41 -5.81 6.36 8.77
N ILE A 42 -6.40 6.94 7.72
CA ILE A 42 -5.68 7.47 6.56
C ILE A 42 -5.92 8.98 6.47
N ALA A 43 -4.85 9.75 6.25
CA ALA A 43 -4.97 11.18 5.99
C ALA A 43 -5.86 11.41 4.75
N GLY A 44 -6.93 12.19 4.91
CA GLY A 44 -7.95 12.38 3.86
C GLY A 44 -9.12 11.38 3.88
N ARG A 45 -9.18 10.52 4.91
CA ARG A 45 -10.23 9.50 5.14
C ARG A 45 -10.42 8.58 3.92
N ASP A 46 -11.58 7.94 3.77
CA ASP A 46 -11.75 6.86 2.79
C ASP A 46 -11.62 7.31 1.34
N LYS A 47 -11.80 8.60 1.05
CA LYS A 47 -11.51 9.19 -0.26
C LYS A 47 -10.05 8.99 -0.67
N ALA A 48 -9.13 9.00 0.31
CA ALA A 48 -7.71 8.79 0.10
C ALA A 48 -7.36 7.34 -0.27
N LEU A 49 -8.28 6.38 -0.10
CA LEU A 49 -8.07 5.01 -0.60
C LEU A 49 -7.99 4.95 -2.13
N PHE A 50 -8.61 5.91 -2.83
CA PHE A 50 -8.75 5.92 -4.29
C PHE A 50 -7.95 7.02 -4.97
N THR A 51 -7.79 8.15 -4.28
CA THR A 51 -7.18 9.36 -4.84
C THR A 51 -6.07 9.84 -3.92
N SER A 52 -5.04 10.49 -4.47
CA SER A 52 -4.05 11.17 -3.62
C SER A 52 -4.70 12.37 -2.93
N GLN A 53 -4.56 12.43 -1.61
CA GLN A 53 -5.02 13.52 -0.76
C GLN A 53 -3.82 13.99 0.07
N GLU A 54 -3.02 14.91 -0.48
CA GLU A 54 -1.75 15.33 0.14
C GLU A 54 -1.95 16.41 1.22
N ALA A 55 -2.91 17.32 1.07
CA ALA A 55 -3.12 18.40 2.05
C ALA A 55 -3.41 17.90 3.49
N PRO A 56 -4.19 16.82 3.71
CA PRO A 56 -4.37 16.27 5.04
C PRO A 56 -3.12 15.64 5.66
N GLU A 57 -2.10 15.27 4.89
CA GLU A 57 -0.85 14.68 5.41
C GLU A 57 -0.03 15.70 6.21
N ASP A 58 -0.07 16.96 5.81
CA ASP A 58 0.65 18.06 6.44
C ASP A 58 -0.08 18.66 7.66
N ASP A 59 -1.23 18.11 8.07
CA ASP A 59 -2.03 18.58 9.19
C ASP A 59 -1.93 17.66 10.43
N PRO A 60 -1.13 18.04 11.45
CA PRO A 60 -1.01 17.26 12.68
C PRO A 60 -2.26 17.28 13.54
N GLN A 61 -3.03 18.37 13.52
CA GLN A 61 -4.25 18.52 14.32
C GLN A 61 -5.35 17.61 13.78
N CYS A 62 -5.47 17.53 12.46
CA CYS A 62 -6.35 16.56 11.79
C CYS A 62 -6.04 15.12 12.24
N GLY A 63 -4.76 14.75 12.30
CA GLY A 63 -4.33 13.44 12.81
C GLY A 63 -4.79 13.17 14.25
N ILE A 64 -4.62 14.15 15.15
CA ILE A 64 -5.05 14.07 16.55
C ILE A 64 -6.56 13.88 16.65
N GLU A 65 -7.34 14.68 15.93
CA GLU A 65 -8.81 14.64 15.97
C GLU A 65 -9.35 13.31 15.46
N MET A 66 -8.81 12.81 14.35
CA MET A 66 -9.19 11.50 13.81
C MET A 66 -8.86 10.36 14.78
N LEU A 67 -7.73 10.43 15.49
CA LEU A 67 -7.37 9.43 16.49
C LEU A 67 -8.29 9.48 17.70
N LYS A 68 -8.64 10.68 18.18
CA LYS A 68 -9.61 10.87 19.27
C LYS A 68 -10.97 10.27 18.92
N GLU A 69 -11.49 10.60 17.74
CA GLU A 69 -12.77 10.10 17.22
C GLU A 69 -12.77 8.57 17.24
N ALA A 70 -11.76 7.94 16.60
CA ALA A 70 -11.69 6.49 16.45
C ALA A 70 -11.48 5.71 17.75
N THR A 71 -10.99 6.37 18.80
CA THR A 71 -10.66 5.74 20.09
C THR A 71 -11.59 6.14 21.23
N THR A 72 -12.68 6.85 20.91
CA THR A 72 -13.72 7.24 21.87
C THR A 72 -14.20 6.04 22.69
N GLY A 73 -14.17 6.18 24.02
CA GLY A 73 -14.62 5.13 24.95
C GLY A 73 -13.66 3.95 25.12
N ARG A 74 -12.44 4.00 24.55
CA ARG A 74 -11.42 2.95 24.72
C ARG A 74 -10.47 3.30 25.84
N ASN A 75 -10.10 2.29 26.62
CA ASN A 75 -9.18 2.41 27.77
C ASN A 75 -7.80 1.79 27.49
N ARG A 76 -7.64 1.09 26.36
CA ARG A 76 -6.37 0.47 25.95
C ARG A 76 -6.27 0.41 24.44
N VAL A 77 -5.31 1.16 23.89
CA VAL A 77 -5.11 1.30 22.45
C VAL A 77 -3.64 1.07 22.12
N LEU A 78 -3.35 0.08 21.26
CA LEU A 78 -2.08 -0.01 20.57
C LEU A 78 -2.17 0.87 19.33
N PHE A 79 -1.43 1.97 19.30
CA PHE A 79 -1.39 2.87 18.14
C PHE A 79 -0.10 2.63 17.36
N ILE A 80 -0.22 2.36 16.06
CA ILE A 80 0.93 2.21 15.15
C ILE A 80 0.86 3.30 14.08
N GLY A 81 1.71 4.32 14.23
CA GLY A 81 1.89 5.40 13.27
C GLY A 81 2.94 5.03 12.23
N ILE A 82 2.53 4.98 10.96
CA ILE A 82 3.33 4.52 9.83
C ILE A 82 3.74 5.71 8.97
N THR A 83 5.04 5.98 8.91
CA THR A 83 5.61 7.02 8.05
C THR A 83 7.00 6.59 7.59
N CYS A 84 7.12 6.20 6.33
CA CYS A 84 8.34 5.61 5.79
C CYS A 84 9.57 6.51 5.98
N GLY A 85 9.40 7.81 5.75
CA GLY A 85 10.46 8.81 5.83
C GLY A 85 10.63 9.49 7.20
N LEU A 86 9.81 9.16 8.21
CA LEU A 86 9.74 9.90 9.48
C LEU A 86 9.50 11.40 9.29
N SER A 87 8.45 11.72 8.52
CA SER A 87 8.24 13.08 8.02
C SER A 87 6.81 13.60 8.05
N ALA A 88 5.80 12.73 8.17
CA ALA A 88 4.39 13.09 8.01
C ALA A 88 3.83 13.79 9.26
N PRO A 89 3.47 15.09 9.19
CA PRO A 89 2.88 15.81 10.31
C PRO A 89 1.63 15.15 10.91
N PHE A 90 0.74 14.63 10.07
CA PHE A 90 -0.45 13.88 10.48
C PHE A 90 -0.13 12.76 11.50
N VAL A 91 0.90 11.96 11.23
CA VAL A 91 1.32 10.86 12.12
C VAL A 91 2.05 11.39 13.35
N ALA A 92 2.87 12.44 13.21
CA ALA A 92 3.53 13.05 14.34
C ALA A 92 2.51 13.57 15.37
N GLY A 93 1.44 14.22 14.93
CA GLY A 93 0.38 14.73 15.82
C GLY A 93 -0.24 13.61 16.65
N GLN A 94 -0.53 12.47 16.01
CA GLN A 94 -1.06 11.29 16.66
C GLN A 94 -0.09 10.67 17.68
N LEU A 95 1.19 10.54 17.32
CA LEU A 95 2.23 10.06 18.24
C LEU A 95 2.35 10.96 19.46
N TYR A 96 2.37 12.28 19.25
CA TYR A 96 2.40 13.27 20.32
C TYR A 96 1.20 13.12 21.25
N TYR A 97 -0.02 13.05 20.71
CA TYR A 97 -1.22 12.84 21.51
C TYR A 97 -1.21 11.53 22.30
N CYS A 98 -0.71 10.43 21.71
CA CYS A 98 -0.54 9.16 22.42
C CYS A 98 0.40 9.29 23.62
N MET A 99 1.52 10.01 23.48
CA MET A 99 2.48 10.21 24.57
C MET A 99 1.89 11.03 25.72
N GLU A 100 1.08 12.05 25.42
CA GLU A 100 0.34 12.83 26.43
C GLU A 100 -0.73 11.99 27.16
N ASN A 101 -1.09 10.82 26.61
CA ASN A 101 -2.16 9.95 27.11
C ASN A 101 -1.69 8.50 27.29
N ILE A 102 -0.44 8.30 27.73
CA ILE A 102 0.24 6.99 27.79
C ILE A 102 -0.45 5.92 28.66
N ASN A 103 -1.38 6.33 29.54
CA ASN A 103 -2.20 5.42 30.33
C ASN A 103 -3.24 4.66 29.48
N ILE A 104 -3.63 5.24 28.33
CA ILE A 104 -4.58 4.65 27.38
C ILE A 104 -3.83 4.07 26.18
N PHE A 105 -2.80 4.78 25.71
CA PHE A 105 -2.12 4.46 24.46
C PHE A 105 -0.77 3.77 24.68
N THR A 106 -0.46 2.85 23.79
CA THR A 106 0.91 2.37 23.56
C THR A 106 1.31 2.81 22.15
N PRO A 107 2.07 3.91 21.99
CA PRO A 107 2.49 4.38 20.68
C PRO A 107 3.64 3.55 20.10
N VAL A 108 3.51 3.22 18.82
CA VAL A 108 4.52 2.58 18.00
C VAL A 108 4.74 3.45 16.76
N LEU A 109 5.99 3.83 16.51
CA LEU A 109 6.39 4.46 15.26
C LEU A 109 6.98 3.41 14.32
N LEU A 110 6.42 3.28 13.12
CA LEU A 110 6.94 2.43 12.04
C LEU A 110 7.46 3.29 10.89
N GLY A 111 8.75 3.16 10.57
CA GLY A 111 9.41 3.90 9.49
C GLY A 111 10.65 3.16 8.99
N PHE A 112 11.47 3.79 8.15
CA PHE A 112 12.68 3.14 7.60
C PHE A 112 13.92 4.05 7.57
N ASN A 113 13.83 5.20 8.24
CA ASN A 113 14.95 6.08 8.48
C ASN A 113 15.45 5.95 9.94
N PRO A 114 16.76 6.08 10.17
CA PRO A 114 17.30 6.39 11.48
C PRO A 114 16.59 7.60 12.11
N CYS A 115 16.36 7.57 13.42
CA CYS A 115 15.62 8.62 14.14
C CYS A 115 16.23 10.02 13.94
N ASN A 116 17.56 10.12 13.91
CA ASN A 116 18.28 11.37 13.71
C ASN A 116 18.12 11.98 12.30
N LEU A 117 17.56 11.24 11.34
CA LEU A 117 17.23 11.72 10.00
C LEU A 117 15.75 12.11 9.84
N ALA A 118 14.96 12.05 10.91
CA ALA A 118 13.58 12.52 10.89
C ALA A 118 13.46 14.00 10.49
N ARG A 119 12.31 14.40 9.92
CA ARG A 119 12.09 15.78 9.43
C ARG A 119 12.28 16.80 10.55
N ASN A 120 13.37 17.58 10.47
CA ASN A 120 13.65 18.70 11.36
C ASN A 120 13.30 20.06 10.73
N ILE A 121 12.12 20.13 10.10
CA ILE A 121 11.57 21.35 9.51
C ILE A 121 10.33 21.69 10.31
N LYS A 122 10.14 22.99 10.60
CA LYS A 122 8.94 23.49 11.29
C LYS A 122 7.69 23.05 10.53
N ILE A 123 6.72 22.53 11.26
CA ILE A 123 5.41 22.18 10.72
C ILE A 123 4.51 23.41 10.84
N GLU A 124 3.76 23.75 9.79
CA GLU A 124 2.87 24.89 9.81
C GLU A 124 1.83 24.74 10.94
N LYS A 125 1.57 25.84 11.68
CA LYS A 125 0.59 25.87 12.79
C LYS A 125 0.87 24.84 13.91
N TRP A 126 2.09 24.33 14.00
CA TRP A 126 2.50 23.45 15.09
C TRP A 126 3.88 23.86 15.65
N ASP A 127 4.10 23.60 16.92
CA ASP A 127 5.26 24.07 17.68
C ASP A 127 6.42 23.06 17.71
N LYS A 128 6.24 21.89 17.08
CA LYS A 128 7.21 20.79 17.04
C LYS A 128 7.55 20.39 15.61
N THR A 129 8.79 19.97 15.41
CA THR A 129 9.20 19.22 14.22
C THR A 129 8.96 17.72 14.43
N PHE A 130 8.96 16.94 13.35
CA PHE A 130 8.87 15.48 13.48
C PHE A 130 10.06 14.93 14.30
N LEU A 131 11.28 15.45 14.09
CA LEU A 131 12.46 15.06 14.86
C LEU A 131 12.27 15.27 16.38
N GLN A 132 11.67 16.39 16.79
CA GLN A 132 11.38 16.65 18.20
C GLN A 132 10.36 15.64 18.76
N VAL A 133 9.33 15.27 17.99
CA VAL A 133 8.37 14.23 18.39
C VAL A 133 9.04 12.86 18.52
N VAL A 134 9.97 12.51 17.63
CA VAL A 134 10.76 11.27 17.74
C VAL A 134 11.63 11.27 18.99
N GLY A 135 12.30 12.39 19.32
CA GLY A 135 13.08 12.48 20.55
C GLY A 135 12.23 12.32 21.83
N LEU A 136 11.00 12.85 21.83
CA LEU A 136 10.04 12.59 22.92
C LEU A 136 9.66 11.11 23.00
N LEU A 137 9.48 10.44 21.86
CA LEU A 137 9.14 9.03 21.78
C LEU A 137 10.28 8.14 22.27
N GLU A 138 11.54 8.47 21.96
CA GLU A 138 12.73 7.75 22.43
C GLU A 138 12.83 7.73 23.97
N ASN A 139 12.44 8.83 24.62
CA ASN A 139 12.36 8.87 26.09
C ASN A 139 11.33 7.84 26.62
N GLN A 140 10.16 7.74 25.97
CA GLN A 140 9.12 6.76 26.33
C GLN A 140 9.53 5.31 26.01
N VAL A 141 10.38 5.10 25.00
CA VAL A 141 10.95 3.77 24.69
C VAL A 141 11.83 3.28 25.84
N THR A 142 12.66 4.16 26.41
CA THR A 142 13.52 3.83 27.55
C THR A 142 12.70 3.37 28.76
N GLU A 143 11.51 3.95 28.94
CA GLU A 143 10.56 3.58 29.98
C GLU A 143 9.66 2.37 29.63
N HIS A 144 9.87 1.72 28.48
CA HIS A 144 9.05 0.62 27.95
C HIS A 144 7.56 0.98 27.75
N LYS A 145 7.29 2.26 27.49
CA LYS A 145 5.94 2.81 27.26
C LYS A 145 5.63 3.04 25.78
N ALA A 146 6.65 3.06 24.92
CA ALA A 146 6.54 3.25 23.48
C ALA A 146 7.52 2.35 22.71
N TYR A 147 7.35 2.23 21.40
CA TYR A 147 8.23 1.46 20.53
C TYR A 147 8.54 2.19 19.23
N ILE A 148 9.76 2.01 18.72
CA ILE A 148 10.17 2.47 17.39
C ILE A 148 10.63 1.24 16.61
N LEU A 149 9.97 1.00 15.48
CA LEU A 149 10.31 -0.05 14.53
C LEU A 149 10.79 0.61 13.24
N ASN A 150 12.10 0.84 13.13
CA ASN A 150 12.70 1.56 12.01
C ASN A 150 13.88 0.84 11.32
N PRO A 151 13.70 -0.41 10.85
CA PRO A 151 14.77 -1.10 10.12
C PRO A 151 15.14 -0.33 8.85
N VAL A 152 16.44 -0.20 8.58
CA VAL A 152 16.91 0.54 7.39
C VAL A 152 16.81 -0.36 6.17
N VAL A 153 15.91 -0.03 5.24
CA VAL A 153 15.70 -0.81 4.00
C VAL A 153 16.52 -0.29 2.81
N GLY A 154 17.26 0.81 3.00
CA GLY A 154 18.02 1.51 1.95
C GLY A 154 17.14 2.32 1.00
N PRO A 155 17.74 3.10 0.09
CA PRO A 155 17.00 3.99 -0.81
C PRO A 155 16.11 3.22 -1.80
N GLU A 156 15.07 3.89 -2.27
CA GLU A 156 14.19 3.39 -3.33
C GLU A 156 14.90 3.45 -4.70
N GLN A 157 14.58 2.52 -5.60
CA GLN A 157 15.11 2.53 -6.97
C GLN A 157 14.63 3.74 -7.76
N ILE A 158 13.45 4.25 -7.43
CA ILE A 158 12.94 5.55 -7.88
C ILE A 158 12.88 6.42 -6.63
N THR A 159 13.76 7.41 -6.56
CA THR A 159 13.98 8.23 -5.37
C THR A 159 12.66 8.82 -4.86
N GLY A 160 12.31 8.53 -3.60
CA GLY A 160 11.11 9.04 -2.95
C GLY A 160 9.84 8.21 -3.18
N SER A 161 9.86 7.20 -4.04
CA SER A 161 8.71 6.33 -4.29
C SER A 161 8.54 5.27 -3.19
N SER A 162 8.20 5.73 -1.97
CA SER A 162 8.03 4.92 -0.75
C SER A 162 6.97 3.82 -0.87
N ARG A 163 6.11 3.87 -1.90
CA ARG A 163 5.15 2.81 -2.22
C ARG A 163 5.81 1.46 -2.52
N MET A 164 7.08 1.47 -2.93
CA MET A 164 7.84 0.28 -3.36
C MET A 164 8.43 -0.46 -2.16
N LYS A 165 9.73 -0.31 -1.86
CA LYS A 165 10.42 -1.07 -0.81
C LYS A 165 9.85 -0.77 0.56
N SER A 166 9.68 0.51 0.92
CA SER A 166 9.16 0.88 2.24
C SER A 166 7.72 0.40 2.45
N GLY A 167 6.84 0.52 1.45
CA GLY A 167 5.49 -0.04 1.50
C GLY A 167 5.49 -1.57 1.62
N THR A 168 6.34 -2.25 0.86
CA THR A 168 6.54 -3.71 0.98
C THR A 168 7.01 -4.11 2.38
N ALA A 169 8.02 -3.43 2.92
CA ALA A 169 8.56 -3.70 4.25
C ALA A 169 7.51 -3.42 5.34
N THR A 170 6.70 -2.38 5.19
CA THR A 170 5.58 -2.09 6.10
C THR A 170 4.62 -3.29 6.16
N LYS A 171 4.20 -3.81 5.00
CA LYS A 171 3.31 -4.97 4.92
C LYS A 171 3.94 -6.20 5.57
N ILE A 172 5.18 -6.54 5.22
CA ILE A 172 5.90 -7.71 5.77
C ILE A 172 6.02 -7.63 7.29
N LEU A 173 6.42 -6.48 7.84
CA LEU A 173 6.62 -6.30 9.28
C LEU A 173 5.30 -6.43 10.04
N LEU A 174 4.26 -5.73 9.61
CA LEU A 174 2.96 -5.78 10.27
C LEU A 174 2.33 -7.18 10.20
N GLU A 175 2.41 -7.84 9.03
CA GLU A 175 1.89 -9.19 8.88
C GLU A 175 2.64 -10.19 9.74
N THR A 176 3.97 -10.13 9.74
CA THR A 176 4.79 -11.02 10.56
C THR A 176 4.45 -10.88 12.05
N ILE A 177 4.29 -9.65 12.53
CA ILE A 177 3.91 -9.34 13.90
C ILE A 177 2.50 -9.89 14.20
N PHE A 178 1.50 -9.53 13.39
CA PHE A 178 0.12 -9.88 13.70
C PHE A 178 -0.20 -11.35 13.49
N VAL A 179 0.41 -12.02 12.50
CA VAL A 179 0.34 -13.49 12.38
C VAL A 179 0.94 -14.14 13.62
N SER A 180 2.10 -13.67 14.08
CA SER A 180 2.73 -14.20 15.30
C SER A 180 1.86 -13.97 16.54
N CYS A 181 1.23 -12.80 16.66
CA CYS A 181 0.30 -12.51 17.76
C CYS A 181 -0.92 -13.44 17.71
N ILE A 182 -1.54 -13.64 16.55
CA ILE A 182 -2.71 -14.52 16.41
C ILE A 182 -2.33 -15.95 16.79
N LYS A 183 -1.23 -16.48 16.24
CA LYS A 183 -0.72 -17.81 16.58
C LYS A 183 -0.46 -17.94 18.08
N ALA A 184 0.18 -16.95 18.70
CA ALA A 184 0.42 -16.94 20.15
C ALA A 184 -0.90 -16.97 20.95
N THR A 185 -1.93 -16.24 20.52
CA THR A 185 -3.26 -16.30 21.16
C THR A 185 -4.01 -17.62 20.94
N GLU A 186 -3.53 -18.46 20.05
CA GLU A 186 -4.04 -19.81 19.78
C GLU A 186 -3.12 -20.90 20.37
N ASN A 187 -2.09 -20.49 21.15
CA ASN A 187 -1.03 -21.37 21.65
C ASN A 187 -0.28 -22.13 20.55
N ILE A 188 -0.25 -21.58 19.34
CA ILE A 188 0.51 -22.10 18.20
C ILE A 188 1.89 -21.44 18.21
N PRO A 189 3.00 -22.21 18.22
CA PRO A 189 4.34 -21.65 18.13
C PRO A 189 4.50 -20.76 16.89
N SER A 190 5.05 -19.56 17.07
CA SER A 190 5.44 -18.68 15.99
C SER A 190 6.95 -18.50 15.97
N ASN A 191 7.53 -18.43 14.76
CA ASN A 191 8.94 -18.14 14.57
C ASN A 191 9.03 -16.96 13.59
N ILE A 192 9.31 -15.77 14.14
CA ILE A 192 9.40 -14.51 13.39
C ILE A 192 10.46 -14.62 12.28
N GLU A 193 11.60 -15.24 12.55
CA GLU A 193 12.66 -15.44 11.56
C GLU A 193 12.17 -16.32 10.40
N ALA A 194 11.44 -17.40 10.70
CA ALA A 194 10.84 -18.26 9.68
C ALA A 194 9.79 -17.53 8.84
N HIS A 195 8.99 -16.64 9.45
CA HIS A 195 8.04 -15.78 8.71
C HIS A 195 8.76 -14.78 7.80
N LEU A 196 9.84 -14.14 8.28
CA LEU A 196 10.62 -13.25 7.42
C LEU A 196 11.31 -14.02 6.29
N LYS A 197 11.81 -15.23 6.58
CA LYS A 197 12.42 -16.11 5.59
C LYS A 197 11.42 -16.55 4.51
N SER A 198 10.17 -16.85 4.86
CA SER A 198 9.15 -17.18 3.85
C SER A 198 8.85 -16.02 2.90
N TYR A 199 8.91 -14.76 3.37
CA TYR A 199 8.81 -13.59 2.49
C TYR A 199 10.06 -13.38 1.61
N GLN A 200 11.25 -13.74 2.11
CA GLN A 200 12.45 -13.78 1.28
C GLN A 200 12.31 -14.82 0.16
N ASP A 201 11.89 -16.04 0.50
CA ASP A 201 11.70 -17.11 -0.47
C ASP A 201 10.58 -16.77 -1.47
N LEU A 202 9.51 -16.10 -1.01
CA LEU A 202 8.46 -15.56 -1.88
C LEU A 202 9.03 -14.59 -2.93
N CYS A 203 9.96 -13.71 -2.53
CA CYS A 203 10.60 -12.79 -3.45
C CYS A 203 11.31 -13.54 -4.58
N GLU A 204 12.07 -14.59 -4.25
CA GLU A 204 12.74 -15.43 -5.24
C GLU A 204 11.74 -16.12 -6.16
N VAL A 205 10.64 -16.65 -5.60
CA VAL A 205 9.57 -17.30 -6.38
C VAL A 205 8.89 -16.33 -7.35
N VAL A 206 8.59 -15.11 -6.93
CA VAL A 206 7.96 -14.09 -7.79
C VAL A 206 8.89 -13.67 -8.90
N TYR A 207 10.17 -13.40 -8.61
CA TYR A 207 11.11 -12.91 -9.61
C TYR A 207 11.73 -14.01 -10.49
N LYS A 208 11.46 -15.30 -10.24
CA LYS A 208 11.66 -16.35 -11.27
C LYS A 208 10.84 -16.07 -12.53
N GLU A 209 9.68 -15.43 -12.37
CA GLU A 209 8.78 -15.02 -13.46
C GLU A 209 9.20 -13.71 -14.15
N THR A 210 10.47 -13.29 -14.04
CA THR A 210 10.96 -12.02 -14.61
C THR A 210 10.65 -11.88 -16.11
N SER A 211 10.72 -12.96 -16.88
CA SER A 211 10.42 -12.92 -18.32
C SER A 211 8.96 -12.53 -18.61
N SER A 212 8.00 -13.13 -17.89
CA SER A 212 6.57 -12.82 -18.06
C SER A 212 6.22 -11.45 -17.46
N ILE A 213 6.82 -11.09 -16.31
CA ILE A 213 6.70 -9.76 -15.72
C ILE A 213 7.22 -8.69 -16.70
N SER A 214 8.37 -8.90 -17.34
CA SER A 214 8.94 -7.98 -18.32
C SER A 214 8.03 -7.82 -19.54
N LYS A 215 7.44 -8.91 -20.04
CA LYS A 215 6.44 -8.84 -21.12
C LYS A 215 5.22 -8.00 -20.70
N LEU A 216 4.74 -8.16 -19.46
CA LEU A 216 3.64 -7.38 -18.93
C LEU A 216 3.99 -5.89 -18.76
N VAL A 217 5.20 -5.58 -18.30
CA VAL A 217 5.73 -4.21 -18.23
C VAL A 217 5.73 -3.56 -19.62
N GLN A 218 6.21 -4.28 -20.64
CA GLN A 218 6.23 -3.80 -22.02
C GLN A 218 4.83 -3.53 -22.55
N LEU A 219 3.89 -4.48 -22.35
CA LEU A 219 2.50 -4.35 -22.77
C LEU A 219 1.81 -3.13 -22.14
N ALA A 220 2.04 -2.92 -20.83
CA ALA A 220 1.55 -1.76 -20.09
C ALA A 220 2.18 -0.46 -20.59
N GLY A 221 3.50 -0.45 -20.82
CA GLY A 221 4.22 0.71 -21.37
C GLY A 221 3.71 1.12 -22.74
N ASP A 222 3.48 0.15 -23.63
CA ASP A 222 2.93 0.40 -24.97
C ASP A 222 1.50 0.91 -24.93
N SER A 223 0.68 0.41 -23.99
CA SER A 223 -0.67 0.93 -23.75
C SER A 223 -0.63 2.41 -23.37
N LEU A 224 0.16 2.77 -22.35
CA LEU A 224 0.23 4.15 -21.87
C LEU A 224 0.90 5.11 -22.87
N LYS A 225 1.85 4.63 -23.69
CA LYS A 225 2.46 5.41 -24.79
C LYS A 225 1.47 5.71 -25.91
N ALA A 226 0.60 4.75 -26.22
CA ALA A 226 -0.46 4.92 -27.21
C ALA A 226 -1.63 5.79 -26.71
N GLY A 227 -1.56 6.31 -25.48
CA GLY A 227 -2.65 7.06 -24.85
C GLY A 227 -3.82 6.19 -24.40
N GLY A 228 -3.61 4.87 -24.30
CA GLY A 228 -4.53 3.94 -23.66
C GLY A 228 -4.42 3.97 -22.13
N SER A 229 -5.32 3.22 -21.51
CA SER A 229 -5.51 3.06 -20.08
C SER A 229 -5.25 1.63 -19.63
N ILE A 230 -4.94 1.48 -18.34
CA ILE A 230 -4.77 0.18 -17.69
C ILE A 230 -5.88 0.00 -16.66
N SER A 231 -6.64 -1.09 -16.76
CA SER A 231 -7.66 -1.47 -15.77
C SER A 231 -7.28 -2.76 -15.06
N TYR A 232 -7.14 -2.71 -13.73
CA TYR A 232 -7.03 -3.89 -12.89
C TYR A 232 -8.41 -4.39 -12.54
N ILE A 233 -8.68 -5.68 -12.76
CA ILE A 233 -9.89 -6.33 -12.31
C ILE A 233 -9.46 -7.45 -11.38
N GLY A 234 -9.76 -7.33 -10.10
CA GLY A 234 -9.33 -8.31 -9.12
C GLY A 234 -10.42 -8.77 -8.19
N TRP A 235 -10.16 -9.93 -7.59
CA TRP A 235 -11.02 -10.54 -6.59
C TRP A 235 -10.40 -10.44 -5.21
N ASP A 236 -11.27 -10.30 -4.22
CA ASP A 236 -10.90 -10.21 -2.81
C ASP A 236 -9.84 -9.10 -2.60
N SER A 237 -8.90 -9.31 -1.68
CA SER A 237 -7.83 -8.38 -1.42
C SER A 237 -6.83 -8.17 -2.58
N LEU A 238 -6.85 -9.00 -3.63
CA LEU A 238 -6.01 -8.78 -4.81
C LEU A 238 -6.50 -7.59 -5.62
N GLY A 239 -7.83 -7.43 -5.78
CA GLY A 239 -8.39 -6.24 -6.42
C GLY A 239 -8.12 -4.97 -5.60
N VAL A 240 -8.18 -5.08 -4.25
CA VAL A 240 -7.79 -3.98 -3.35
C VAL A 240 -6.32 -3.62 -3.58
N MET A 241 -5.42 -4.60 -3.72
CA MET A 241 -4.02 -4.33 -4.05
C MET A 241 -3.84 -3.62 -5.39
N GLY A 242 -4.64 -3.99 -6.40
CA GLY A 242 -4.71 -3.28 -7.68
C GLY A 242 -5.12 -1.81 -7.51
N MET A 243 -6.15 -1.54 -6.71
CA MET A 243 -6.57 -0.17 -6.40
C MET A 243 -5.49 0.63 -5.69
N ILE A 244 -4.77 0.02 -4.73
CA ILE A 244 -3.65 0.65 -4.03
C ILE A 244 -2.57 1.05 -5.04
N ASP A 245 -2.13 0.15 -5.92
CA ASP A 245 -1.11 0.46 -6.91
C ASP A 245 -1.56 1.58 -7.89
N ALA A 246 -2.80 1.52 -8.37
CA ALA A 246 -3.38 2.54 -9.24
C ALA A 246 -3.40 3.94 -8.60
N SER A 247 -3.78 4.02 -7.32
CA SER A 247 -3.92 5.28 -6.58
C SER A 247 -2.60 6.06 -6.40
N GLU A 248 -1.45 5.39 -6.56
CA GLU A 248 -0.12 5.99 -6.44
C GLU A 248 0.41 6.55 -7.75
N CYS A 249 -0.17 6.17 -8.89
CA CYS A 249 0.31 6.64 -10.20
C CYS A 249 0.13 8.15 -10.41
N PRO A 250 -1.00 8.78 -10.02
CA PRO A 250 -1.18 10.23 -10.15
C PRO A 250 -0.16 11.10 -9.42
N PRO A 251 0.14 10.88 -8.11
CA PRO A 251 1.13 11.70 -7.41
C PRO A 251 2.58 11.38 -7.83
N THR A 252 2.87 10.13 -8.20
CA THR A 252 4.23 9.67 -8.53
C THR A 252 4.65 10.08 -9.95
N TYR A 253 3.76 9.91 -10.93
CA TYR A 253 4.09 10.04 -12.37
C TYR A 253 3.30 11.13 -13.10
N GLY A 254 2.56 11.96 -12.35
CA GLY A 254 1.69 12.99 -12.93
C GLY A 254 0.49 12.41 -13.69
N ALA A 255 0.21 11.11 -13.56
CA ALA A 255 -0.83 10.41 -14.29
C ALA A 255 -2.23 10.99 -14.03
N SER A 256 -3.13 10.79 -14.99
CA SER A 256 -4.56 11.00 -14.78
C SER A 256 -5.16 9.88 -13.94
N LEU A 257 -6.24 10.17 -13.20
CA LEU A 257 -7.04 9.13 -12.52
C LEU A 257 -7.68 8.11 -13.49
N SER A 258 -7.70 8.42 -14.78
CA SER A 258 -8.16 7.49 -15.83
C SER A 258 -7.05 6.64 -16.44
N ASP A 259 -5.77 7.00 -16.26
CA ASP A 259 -4.66 6.29 -16.90
C ASP A 259 -4.55 4.87 -16.35
N ILE A 260 -4.72 4.71 -15.04
CA ILE A 260 -4.70 3.41 -14.34
C ILE A 260 -5.81 3.39 -13.30
N ARG A 261 -6.67 2.37 -13.33
CA ARG A 261 -7.78 2.19 -12.38
C ARG A 261 -7.86 0.75 -11.88
N GLY A 262 -8.29 0.57 -10.63
CA GLY A 262 -8.57 -0.74 -10.05
C GLY A 262 -10.05 -0.95 -9.78
N PHE A 263 -10.52 -2.17 -10.01
CA PHE A 263 -11.88 -2.64 -9.78
C PHE A 263 -11.85 -3.93 -8.96
N VAL A 264 -12.80 -4.05 -8.04
CA VAL A 264 -12.93 -5.16 -7.08
C VAL A 264 -14.28 -5.82 -7.20
N ASP A 265 -14.33 -7.14 -6.97
CA ASP A 265 -15.59 -7.86 -6.90
C ASP A 265 -16.47 -7.34 -5.74
N SER A 266 -17.77 -7.18 -5.99
CA SER A 266 -18.74 -6.68 -5.00
C SER A 266 -18.49 -5.24 -4.47
N GLY A 267 -17.54 -4.48 -5.05
CA GLY A 267 -17.36 -3.05 -4.74
C GLY A 267 -17.14 -2.73 -3.26
N TYR A 268 -17.84 -1.72 -2.75
CA TYR A 268 -17.73 -1.26 -1.36
C TYR A 268 -18.12 -2.30 -0.30
N LYS A 269 -18.95 -3.30 -0.67
CA LYS A 269 -19.29 -4.40 0.24
C LYS A 269 -18.07 -5.25 0.59
N LEU A 270 -17.19 -5.50 -0.39
CA LEU A 270 -15.92 -6.19 -0.17
C LEU A 270 -14.91 -5.28 0.54
N LEU A 271 -14.88 -4.00 0.15
CA LEU A 271 -13.93 -3.03 0.68
C LEU A 271 -14.12 -2.85 2.19
N ASN A 272 -15.38 -2.79 2.65
CA ASN A 272 -15.75 -2.67 4.05
C ASN A 272 -15.00 -1.51 4.75
N ASN A 273 -14.95 -0.37 4.06
CA ASN A 273 -14.38 0.89 4.55
C ASN A 273 -15.37 1.59 5.51
N GLN A 274 -14.87 2.58 6.24
CA GLN A 274 -15.58 3.24 7.35
C GLN A 274 -16.73 4.15 6.91
N GLU A 275 -16.60 4.83 5.77
CA GLU A 275 -17.56 5.80 5.23
C GLU A 275 -18.61 5.16 4.30
N GLY A 276 -18.55 3.84 4.09
CA GLY A 276 -19.47 3.12 3.23
C GLY A 276 -19.27 3.40 1.74
N ASP A 277 -20.36 3.36 0.97
CA ASP A 277 -20.34 3.51 -0.48
C ASP A 277 -20.06 4.95 -0.91
N LEU A 278 -18.91 5.16 -1.55
CA LEU A 278 -18.50 6.46 -2.09
C LEU A 278 -18.78 6.62 -3.60
N SER A 279 -19.41 5.64 -4.26
CA SER A 279 -19.77 5.72 -5.69
C SER A 279 -20.53 7.01 -6.08
N PRO A 280 -21.39 7.62 -5.23
CA PRO A 280 -22.06 8.88 -5.58
C PRO A 280 -21.11 10.08 -5.73
N MET A 281 -19.88 9.98 -5.23
CA MET A 281 -18.87 11.04 -5.35
C MET A 281 -18.34 11.23 -6.77
N GLY A 282 -18.62 10.29 -7.67
CA GLY A 282 -18.31 10.39 -9.10
C GLY A 282 -17.59 9.17 -9.65
N LYS A 283 -17.35 9.19 -10.97
CA LYS A 283 -16.90 8.02 -11.74
C LYS A 283 -15.63 7.32 -11.23
N TYR A 284 -14.75 8.02 -10.52
CA TYR A 284 -13.50 7.44 -9.99
C TYR A 284 -13.71 6.60 -8.72
N TYR A 285 -14.86 6.78 -8.05
CA TYR A 285 -15.29 6.02 -6.89
C TYR A 285 -16.22 4.87 -7.27
N ARG A 286 -16.51 4.68 -8.56
CA ARG A 286 -17.20 3.50 -9.08
C ARG A 286 -16.16 2.41 -9.33
N ILE A 287 -16.12 1.42 -8.45
CA ILE A 287 -15.02 0.46 -8.27
C ILE A 287 -15.46 -1.00 -8.40
N SER A 288 -16.75 -1.28 -8.55
CA SER A 288 -17.21 -2.66 -8.69
C SER A 288 -16.91 -3.21 -10.10
N ILE A 289 -16.85 -4.53 -10.24
CA ILE A 289 -16.70 -5.17 -11.55
C ILE A 289 -17.93 -4.87 -12.42
N GLU A 290 -19.13 -4.83 -11.85
CA GLU A 290 -20.36 -4.48 -12.56
C GLU A 290 -20.28 -3.05 -13.11
N GLU A 291 -19.73 -2.11 -12.34
CA GLU A 291 -19.50 -0.74 -12.78
C GLU A 291 -18.41 -0.65 -13.85
N PHE A 292 -17.36 -1.47 -13.78
CA PHE A 292 -16.41 -1.61 -14.89
C PHE A 292 -17.11 -2.05 -16.17
N GLN A 293 -18.00 -3.05 -16.09
CA GLN A 293 -18.74 -3.57 -17.24
C GLN A 293 -19.69 -2.54 -17.85
N SER A 294 -20.34 -1.72 -17.03
CA SER A 294 -21.27 -0.69 -17.53
C SER A 294 -20.56 0.57 -18.03
N ASP A 295 -19.49 1.00 -17.35
CA ASP A 295 -18.95 2.34 -17.51
C ASP A 295 -17.65 2.39 -18.32
N VAL A 296 -16.85 1.31 -18.28
CA VAL A 296 -15.49 1.29 -18.85
C VAL A 296 -15.43 0.36 -20.05
N LEU A 297 -15.88 -0.88 -19.89
CA LEU A 297 -15.82 -1.93 -20.91
C LEU A 297 -16.35 -1.49 -22.30
N PRO A 298 -17.50 -0.79 -22.42
CA PRO A 298 -18.02 -0.38 -23.73
C PRO A 298 -17.14 0.64 -24.48
N SER A 299 -16.21 1.29 -23.76
CA SER A 299 -15.34 2.34 -24.29
C SER A 299 -13.89 1.89 -24.50
N LEU A 300 -13.57 0.63 -24.18
CA LEU A 300 -12.23 0.08 -24.34
C LEU A 300 -11.83 0.01 -25.81
N LYS A 301 -10.56 0.33 -26.06
CA LYS A 301 -9.88 0.37 -27.35
C LYS A 301 -8.80 -0.71 -27.39
N GLU A 302 -8.29 -0.99 -28.58
CA GLU A 302 -7.12 -1.88 -28.79
C GLU A 302 -5.86 -1.40 -28.06
N SER A 303 -5.75 -0.08 -27.83
CA SER A 303 -4.64 0.51 -27.08
C SER A 303 -4.72 0.25 -25.57
N ASP A 304 -5.91 -0.07 -25.04
CA ASP A 304 -6.12 -0.28 -23.61
C ASP A 304 -5.65 -1.66 -23.16
N LEU A 305 -5.29 -1.78 -21.89
CA LEU A 305 -4.88 -3.02 -21.25
C LEU A 305 -5.77 -3.33 -20.04
N VAL A 306 -6.34 -4.53 -20.03
CA VAL A 306 -7.02 -5.07 -18.84
C VAL A 306 -6.13 -6.15 -18.22
N ILE A 307 -5.84 -6.03 -16.92
CA ILE A 307 -5.08 -7.02 -16.16
C ILE A 307 -5.98 -7.67 -15.12
N LEU A 308 -6.18 -8.98 -15.26
CA LEU A 308 -6.95 -9.79 -14.32
C LEU A 308 -6.06 -10.23 -13.15
N LEU A 309 -6.47 -9.92 -11.91
CA LEU A 309 -5.79 -10.30 -10.67
C LEU A 309 -6.53 -11.49 -10.03
N MET A 310 -6.20 -12.70 -10.45
CA MET A 310 -6.99 -13.89 -10.17
C MET A 310 -6.60 -14.55 -8.85
N LYS A 311 -7.61 -14.94 -8.05
CA LYS A 311 -7.42 -15.69 -6.80
C LYS A 311 -7.31 -17.19 -7.07
N ASP A 312 -8.24 -17.77 -7.83
CA ASP A 312 -8.30 -19.20 -8.25
C ASP A 312 -9.07 -19.34 -9.60
N GLU A 313 -9.20 -20.57 -10.12
CA GLU A 313 -9.50 -21.02 -11.50
C GLU A 313 -10.79 -20.52 -12.20
N SER A 314 -11.59 -19.62 -11.62
CA SER A 314 -12.83 -19.16 -12.24
C SER A 314 -12.83 -17.65 -12.43
N CYS A 315 -12.88 -17.21 -13.68
CA CYS A 315 -13.13 -15.82 -13.97
C CYS A 315 -14.14 -15.67 -15.10
N ALA A 316 -15.40 -15.49 -14.71
CA ALA A 316 -16.47 -15.04 -15.59
C ALA A 316 -16.11 -13.75 -16.36
N VAL A 317 -15.16 -12.94 -15.86
CA VAL A 317 -14.72 -11.71 -16.52
C VAL A 317 -13.83 -11.97 -17.73
N ALA A 318 -13.04 -13.05 -17.75
CA ALA A 318 -12.31 -13.42 -18.97
C ALA A 318 -13.29 -13.70 -20.13
N ASP A 319 -14.43 -14.32 -19.83
CA ASP A 319 -15.51 -14.53 -20.82
C ASP A 319 -16.22 -13.22 -21.17
N ILE A 320 -16.45 -12.32 -20.21
CA ILE A 320 -17.02 -10.98 -20.47
C ILE A 320 -16.13 -10.17 -21.42
N LEU A 321 -14.81 -10.27 -21.27
CA LEU A 321 -13.83 -9.57 -22.11
C LEU A 321 -13.65 -10.22 -23.49
N SER A 322 -14.23 -11.39 -23.75
CA SER A 322 -14.02 -12.15 -25.00
C SER A 322 -14.38 -11.35 -26.26
N ASN A 323 -15.36 -10.45 -26.18
CA ASN A 323 -15.79 -9.60 -27.29
C ASN A 323 -15.03 -8.26 -27.38
N SER A 324 -14.12 -7.98 -26.44
CA SER A 324 -13.30 -6.76 -26.46
C SER A 324 -12.02 -6.97 -27.26
N THR A 325 -11.61 -5.97 -28.05
CA THR A 325 -10.35 -5.97 -28.79
C THR A 325 -9.16 -5.43 -27.99
N CYS A 326 -9.38 -5.00 -26.75
CA CYS A 326 -8.30 -4.51 -25.89
C CYS A 326 -7.27 -5.61 -25.58
N LYS A 327 -6.07 -5.19 -25.18
CA LYS A 327 -5.05 -6.09 -24.66
C LYS A 327 -5.50 -6.67 -23.33
N LYS A 328 -5.15 -7.93 -23.07
CA LYS A 328 -5.57 -8.68 -21.87
C LYS A 328 -4.38 -9.40 -21.27
N ALA A 329 -4.18 -9.22 -19.97
CA ALA A 329 -3.19 -9.96 -19.22
C ALA A 329 -3.78 -10.56 -17.94
N CYS A 330 -3.08 -11.53 -17.38
CA CYS A 330 -3.46 -12.18 -16.14
C CYS A 330 -2.26 -12.30 -15.19
N ILE A 331 -2.51 -12.05 -13.91
CA ILE A 331 -1.65 -12.43 -12.80
C ILE A 331 -2.41 -13.50 -12.01
N CYS A 332 -1.82 -14.70 -11.92
CA CYS A 332 -2.42 -15.83 -11.23
C CYS A 332 -1.38 -16.58 -10.38
N PHE A 333 -1.87 -17.54 -9.60
CA PHE A 333 -1.08 -18.32 -8.67
C PHE A 333 -1.38 -19.79 -8.87
N ASN A 334 -0.35 -20.64 -8.85
CA ASN A 334 -0.49 -22.10 -8.80
C ASN A 334 -1.29 -22.74 -9.96
N SER A 335 -1.52 -22.05 -11.09
CA SER A 335 -2.44 -22.53 -12.12
C SER A 335 -2.20 -21.86 -13.49
N GLU A 336 -1.36 -22.50 -14.32
CA GLU A 336 -1.27 -22.17 -15.75
C GLU A 336 -2.17 -23.05 -16.64
N GLU A 337 -2.36 -24.32 -16.27
CA GLU A 337 -2.92 -25.34 -17.18
C GLU A 337 -4.40 -25.13 -17.52
N LYS A 338 -5.14 -24.38 -16.70
CA LYS A 338 -6.59 -24.21 -16.82
C LYS A 338 -7.02 -22.84 -17.35
N ILE A 339 -6.06 -21.96 -17.64
CA ILE A 339 -6.33 -20.63 -18.22
C ILE A 339 -6.34 -20.75 -19.75
N GLN A 340 -7.40 -20.24 -20.39
CA GLN A 340 -7.50 -20.15 -21.85
C GLN A 340 -6.46 -19.16 -22.41
N ARG A 341 -5.28 -19.67 -22.77
CA ARG A 341 -4.13 -18.87 -23.22
C ARG A 341 -4.39 -18.12 -24.53
N ASP A 342 -5.23 -18.67 -25.39
CA ASP A 342 -5.56 -18.14 -26.71
C ASP A 342 -6.23 -16.76 -26.66
N ARG A 343 -6.77 -16.36 -25.51
CA ARG A 343 -7.46 -15.07 -25.31
C ARG A 343 -6.64 -14.03 -24.54
N LEU A 344 -5.41 -14.34 -24.13
CA LEU A 344 -4.57 -13.46 -23.30
C LEU A 344 -3.23 -13.15 -23.98
N ASP A 345 -2.84 -11.88 -23.98
CA ASP A 345 -1.55 -11.42 -24.50
C ASP A 345 -0.39 -11.78 -23.57
N CYS A 346 -0.64 -11.85 -22.25
CA CYS A 346 0.37 -12.15 -21.25
C CYS A 346 -0.21 -12.84 -20.02
N ILE A 347 0.50 -13.83 -19.47
CA ILE A 347 0.18 -14.49 -18.21
C ILE A 347 1.43 -14.44 -17.33
N VAL A 348 1.26 -14.01 -16.08
CA VAL A 348 2.27 -14.11 -15.02
C VAL A 348 1.71 -15.08 -13.99
N SER A 349 2.25 -16.30 -13.94
CA SER A 349 1.82 -17.34 -13.00
C SER A 349 2.90 -17.58 -11.97
N VAL A 350 2.60 -17.32 -10.70
CA VAL A 350 3.56 -17.51 -9.60
C VAL A 350 3.31 -18.87 -8.93
N ASP A 351 4.32 -19.76 -8.93
CA ASP A 351 4.25 -21.07 -8.27
C ASP A 351 4.54 -20.97 -6.76
N LEU A 352 3.50 -20.70 -5.99
CA LEU A 352 3.57 -20.63 -4.55
C LEU A 352 3.58 -22.01 -3.86
N TYR A 353 3.32 -23.13 -4.57
CA TYR A 353 3.45 -24.46 -3.95
C TYR A 353 4.88 -24.77 -3.55
N SER A 354 5.85 -24.15 -4.22
CA SER A 354 7.27 -24.23 -3.88
C SER A 354 7.61 -23.73 -2.46
N LEU A 355 6.70 -22.99 -1.80
CA LEU A 355 6.88 -22.45 -0.44
C LEU A 355 6.35 -23.37 0.68
N THR A 356 5.88 -24.58 0.36
CA THR A 356 5.08 -25.40 1.29
C THR A 356 5.87 -26.34 2.21
N THR A 357 7.18 -26.47 2.06
CA THR A 357 7.97 -27.50 2.77
C THR A 357 8.70 -26.97 4.00
N GLU A 358 9.41 -25.84 3.91
CA GLU A 358 10.15 -25.17 4.99
C GLU A 358 10.09 -23.64 4.77
N PRO A 359 10.25 -22.78 5.81
CA PRO A 359 10.49 -23.07 7.22
C PRO A 359 9.22 -23.19 8.09
N LEU A 360 8.03 -23.06 7.50
CA LEU A 360 6.75 -23.01 8.22
C LEU A 360 5.79 -24.16 7.87
N GLY A 361 6.09 -24.92 6.82
CA GLY A 361 5.31 -26.06 6.35
C GLY A 361 3.96 -25.71 5.70
N ASN A 362 3.33 -26.75 5.13
CA ASN A 362 2.17 -26.62 4.25
C ASN A 362 0.93 -26.05 4.95
N GLN A 363 0.68 -26.43 6.21
CA GLN A 363 -0.48 -25.95 6.96
C GLN A 363 -0.41 -24.43 7.17
N HIS A 364 0.77 -23.90 7.53
CA HIS A 364 0.96 -22.47 7.65
C HIS A 364 0.68 -21.78 6.32
N TYR A 365 1.28 -22.27 5.24
CA TYR A 365 1.10 -21.69 3.92
C TYR A 365 -0.39 -21.67 3.51
N LYS A 366 -1.13 -22.78 3.70
CA LYS A 366 -2.57 -22.84 3.43
C LYS A 366 -3.37 -21.80 4.22
N SER A 367 -3.05 -21.61 5.50
CA SER A 367 -3.76 -20.65 6.36
C SER A 367 -3.48 -19.19 5.97
N TRP A 368 -2.31 -18.89 5.41
CA TRP A 368 -1.86 -17.51 5.14
C TRP A 368 -1.58 -17.23 3.66
N ALA A 369 -2.00 -18.11 2.76
CA ALA A 369 -1.76 -18.03 1.32
C ALA A 369 -2.15 -16.65 0.74
N GLN A 370 -3.24 -16.06 1.23
CA GLN A 370 -3.70 -14.75 0.77
C GLN A 370 -2.65 -13.65 0.97
N LEU A 371 -1.90 -13.65 2.07
CA LEU A 371 -0.86 -12.65 2.34
C LEU A 371 0.29 -12.73 1.32
N TYR A 372 0.67 -13.95 0.96
CA TYR A 372 1.69 -14.23 -0.07
C TYR A 372 1.22 -13.85 -1.47
N LYS A 373 -0.04 -14.17 -1.82
CA LYS A 373 -0.67 -13.75 -3.08
C LYS A 373 -0.69 -12.22 -3.20
N GLU A 374 -1.13 -11.52 -2.15
CA GLU A 374 -1.15 -10.05 -2.12
C GLU A 374 0.22 -9.41 -2.29
N LEU A 375 1.24 -9.92 -1.60
CA LEU A 375 2.59 -9.35 -1.69
C LEU A 375 3.21 -9.60 -3.07
N SER A 376 2.96 -10.79 -3.65
CA SER A 376 3.36 -11.12 -5.02
C SER A 376 2.71 -10.16 -6.02
N THR A 377 1.38 -9.98 -5.92
CA THR A 377 0.64 -9.01 -6.75
C THR A 377 1.20 -7.61 -6.58
N LYS A 378 1.49 -7.18 -5.35
CA LYS A 378 2.08 -5.86 -5.08
C LYS A 378 3.41 -5.68 -5.83
N TRP A 379 4.33 -6.64 -5.74
CA TRP A 379 5.63 -6.56 -6.42
C TRP A 379 5.49 -6.52 -7.94
N ILE A 380 4.62 -7.38 -8.50
CA ILE A 380 4.38 -7.42 -9.94
C ILE A 380 3.77 -6.10 -10.41
N LEU A 381 2.72 -5.60 -9.74
CA LEU A 381 2.07 -4.34 -10.11
C LEU A 381 3.00 -3.13 -9.95
N ASN A 382 3.77 -3.06 -8.86
CA ASN A 382 4.77 -2.00 -8.69
C ASN A 382 5.81 -2.02 -9.82
N ALA A 383 6.25 -3.20 -10.26
CA ALA A 383 7.16 -3.33 -11.41
C ALA A 383 6.48 -2.90 -12.71
N VAL A 384 5.24 -3.35 -12.95
CA VAL A 384 4.44 -3.01 -14.14
C VAL A 384 4.20 -1.50 -14.24
N THR A 385 3.68 -0.86 -13.20
CA THR A 385 3.38 0.58 -13.26
C THR A 385 4.60 1.45 -13.29
N THR A 386 5.64 1.10 -12.53
CA THR A 386 6.91 1.84 -12.57
C THR A 386 7.58 1.70 -13.93
N GLY A 387 7.74 0.47 -14.42
CA GLY A 387 8.33 0.20 -15.73
C GLY A 387 7.55 0.83 -16.87
N ALA A 388 6.21 0.76 -16.86
CA ALA A 388 5.38 1.37 -17.88
C ALA A 388 5.54 2.91 -17.94
N HIS A 389 5.62 3.59 -16.79
CA HIS A 389 5.83 5.03 -16.73
C HIS A 389 7.28 5.42 -17.07
N ILE A 390 8.28 4.60 -16.73
CA ILE A 390 9.66 4.76 -17.21
C ILE A 390 9.68 4.68 -18.74
N LEU A 391 9.05 3.66 -19.33
CA LEU A 391 8.95 3.52 -20.78
C LEU A 391 8.25 4.73 -21.42
N LYS A 392 7.23 5.30 -20.77
CA LYS A 392 6.54 6.53 -21.20
C LYS A 392 7.39 7.81 -21.03
N GLY A 393 8.58 7.72 -20.44
CA GLY A 393 9.49 8.87 -20.25
C GLY A 393 9.14 9.76 -19.05
N LYS A 394 8.53 9.20 -18.00
CA LYS A 394 8.16 9.94 -16.77
C LYS A 394 9.24 9.95 -15.69
N VAL A 395 10.38 9.33 -15.96
CA VAL A 395 11.52 9.22 -15.04
C VAL A 395 12.79 9.63 -15.77
N TYR A 396 13.64 10.41 -15.10
CA TYR A 396 14.99 10.72 -15.56
C TYR A 396 16.00 10.07 -14.61
N GLN A 397 16.90 9.23 -15.12
CA GLN A 397 17.77 8.39 -14.29
C GLN A 397 16.92 7.55 -13.31
N ASN A 398 16.95 7.89 -12.02
CA ASN A 398 16.16 7.29 -10.94
C ASN A 398 15.21 8.30 -10.26
N ILE A 399 14.89 9.40 -10.93
CA ILE A 399 14.22 10.58 -10.38
C ILE A 399 12.88 10.81 -11.09
N MET A 400 11.83 11.09 -10.30
CA MET A 400 10.51 11.46 -10.83
C MET A 400 10.54 12.91 -11.36
N VAL A 401 10.36 13.09 -12.66
CA VAL A 401 10.43 14.42 -13.30
C VAL A 401 9.08 15.07 -13.56
N ASP A 402 8.00 14.30 -13.48
CA ASP A 402 6.63 14.78 -13.69
C ASP A 402 5.80 14.75 -12.39
N LEU A 403 6.49 15.00 -11.27
CA LEU A 403 5.87 15.08 -9.96
C LEU A 403 4.98 16.32 -9.90
N LYS A 404 3.71 16.17 -9.51
CA LYS A 404 2.81 17.31 -9.32
C LYS A 404 3.27 18.13 -8.11
N VAL A 405 3.98 19.23 -8.35
CA VAL A 405 4.48 20.12 -7.30
C VAL A 405 3.30 20.87 -6.67
N ARG A 406 3.07 20.68 -5.36
CA ARG A 406 2.35 21.66 -4.53
C ARG A 406 3.04 21.85 -3.17
N TYR A 407 3.04 23.12 -2.77
CA TYR A 407 3.70 23.92 -1.72
C TYR A 407 4.89 23.40 -0.86
N GLU A 408 5.08 22.11 -0.61
CA GLU A 408 6.18 21.62 0.28
C GLU A 408 7.00 20.44 -0.26
N ASN A 409 6.79 20.04 -1.52
CA ASN A 409 7.44 18.86 -2.08
C ASN A 409 8.96 19.04 -2.28
N ARG A 410 9.76 18.65 -1.27
CA ARG A 410 11.23 18.76 -1.25
C ARG A 410 11.90 17.90 -2.30
N ILE A 411 11.22 16.86 -2.79
CA ILE A 411 11.65 16.00 -3.89
C ILE A 411 12.08 16.87 -5.09
N LEU A 412 11.25 17.82 -5.53
CA LEU A 412 11.63 18.74 -6.60
C LEU A 412 12.75 19.72 -6.22
N ARG A 413 12.83 20.13 -4.95
CA ARG A 413 13.84 21.09 -4.46
C ARG A 413 15.23 20.45 -4.45
N THR A 414 15.34 19.18 -4.05
CA THR A 414 16.59 18.39 -4.17
C THR A 414 16.90 18.09 -5.65
N TYR A 415 15.90 17.75 -6.45
CA TYR A 415 16.09 17.47 -7.89
C TYR A 415 16.61 18.68 -8.68
N LEU A 416 16.15 19.90 -8.37
CA LEU A 416 16.68 21.11 -8.99
C LEU A 416 18.15 21.37 -8.64
N CYS A 417 18.58 21.03 -7.42
CA CYS A 417 19.98 21.16 -6.99
C CYS A 417 20.88 20.11 -7.69
N GLU A 418 20.44 18.85 -7.78
CA GLU A 418 21.19 17.77 -8.45
C GLU A 418 21.29 17.97 -9.96
N ILE A 419 20.19 18.36 -10.63
CA ILE A 419 20.19 18.53 -12.09
C ILE A 419 21.02 19.75 -12.52
N LYS A 420 21.10 20.80 -11.70
CA LYS A 420 21.77 22.05 -12.09
C LYS A 420 23.17 22.25 -11.50
N ASN A 421 23.68 21.34 -10.65
CA ASN A 421 24.95 21.53 -9.92
C ASN A 421 25.03 22.91 -9.22
N ILE A 422 23.91 23.37 -8.64
CA ILE A 422 23.85 24.65 -7.92
C ILE A 422 24.00 24.37 -6.42
N GLU A 423 25.06 24.89 -5.79
CA GLU A 423 25.15 24.99 -4.33
C GLU A 423 24.11 25.99 -3.81
N TYR A 424 23.28 25.58 -2.86
CA TYR A 424 22.32 26.47 -2.22
C TYR A 424 22.91 27.08 -0.94
N LYS A 425 23.04 28.41 -0.91
CA LYS A 425 23.21 29.17 0.34
C LYS A 425 21.83 29.37 0.98
N ILE A 426 21.67 28.89 2.21
CA ILE A 426 20.51 29.20 3.05
C ILE A 426 20.65 30.64 3.50
N ASP A 427 20.13 31.58 2.71
CA ASP A 427 19.76 32.89 3.24
C ASP A 427 18.27 32.85 3.56
N THR A 428 18.00 33.01 4.86
CA THR A 428 16.71 33.26 5.49
C THR A 428 15.79 34.11 4.61
N ILE A 429 14.59 33.61 4.33
CA ILE A 429 13.47 34.44 3.90
C ILE A 429 12.39 34.32 4.98
N ALA A 430 12.08 35.50 5.53
CA ALA A 430 11.30 35.79 6.71
C ALA A 430 9.81 35.43 6.60
#